data_AF-A0A349V076-F1
#
_entry.id   AF-A0A349V076-F1
#
_cell.length_a   1.000
_cell.length_b   1.000
_cell.length_c   1.000
_cell.angle_alpha   90.00
_cell.angle_beta   90.00
_cell.angle_gamma   90.00
#
_symmetry.space_group_name_H-M   'P 1'
#
loop_
_entity.id
_entity.type
_entity.pdbx_description
1 polymer ?
#
loop_
_entity_poly.entity_id
_entity_poly.type
_entity_poly.pdbx_seq_one_letter_code
_entity_poly.pdbx_strand_id
1 'polypeptide(L)'
;LAGATADMRITTRALRQEVAHVPSPEGLDFEGAGLVVSDNDIGVYCRPETGNYVLAGSEDPPCDPHDWADPDDFNRDFSDQATTQALRLAQRMGGLKLPNRMRGVVDLYDVTEDWLPIYDRSAIDGFYMACGSSGNQFKNAPGAGRLMAGLIEYCESGGDHDTEAFRFKLAHIDYELDTASMSRRRQINPDSSFSVLG
;
A
#
# COMPACT_ATOMS: atom_id res chain seq x y z
N LEU A 1 19.68 7.25 -9.16
CA LEU A 1 19.71 7.99 -7.89
C LEU A 1 21.15 8.36 -7.58
N ALA A 2 21.48 9.65 -7.42
CA ALA A 2 22.85 10.17 -7.27
C ALA A 2 23.47 9.88 -5.89
N GLY A 3 23.40 8.65 -5.40
CA GLY A 3 23.88 8.25 -4.06
C GLY A 3 22.86 8.44 -2.93
N ALA A 4 21.65 8.92 -3.20
CA ALA A 4 20.61 9.13 -2.18
C ALA A 4 20.28 7.88 -1.36
N THR A 5 20.45 6.70 -1.96
CA THR A 5 20.16 5.41 -1.35
C THR A 5 21.38 4.74 -0.70
N ALA A 6 22.54 5.41 -0.66
CA ALA A 6 23.82 4.78 -0.29
C ALA A 6 23.87 4.25 1.14
N ASP A 7 23.04 4.78 2.04
CA ASP A 7 22.99 4.42 3.46
C ASP A 7 21.65 3.82 3.90
N MET A 8 20.79 3.48 2.93
CA MET A 8 19.51 2.83 3.21
C MET A 8 19.75 1.40 3.70
N ARG A 9 19.11 1.03 4.81
CA ARG A 9 19.06 -0.34 5.32
C ARG A 9 17.80 -1.08 4.89
N ILE A 10 16.74 -0.33 4.63
CA ILE A 10 15.49 -0.80 4.04
C ILE A 10 15.51 -0.42 2.56
N THR A 11 15.22 -1.37 1.69
CA THR A 11 15.13 -1.13 0.24
C THR A 11 13.69 -1.12 -0.21
N THR A 12 13.44 -0.77 -1.47
CA THR A 12 12.11 -0.89 -2.07
C THR A 12 12.17 -1.65 -3.38
N ARG A 13 11.07 -2.34 -3.72
CA ARG A 13 10.91 -3.09 -4.96
C ARG A 13 9.51 -2.90 -5.50
N ALA A 14 9.39 -2.82 -6.82
CA ALA A 14 8.10 -2.73 -7.49
C ALA A 14 7.39 -4.09 -7.46
N LEU A 15 6.22 -4.13 -6.83
CA LEU A 15 5.35 -5.30 -6.75
C LEU A 15 4.12 -5.06 -7.62
N ARG A 16 3.90 -5.93 -8.60
CA ARG A 16 2.73 -5.87 -9.47
C ARG A 16 1.49 -6.36 -8.73
N GLN A 17 0.42 -5.58 -8.85
CA GLN A 17 -0.83 -5.76 -8.13
C GLN A 17 -2.01 -5.65 -9.07
N GLU A 18 -3.03 -6.45 -8.80
CA GLU A 18 -4.23 -6.54 -9.62
C GLU A 18 -5.47 -6.37 -8.74
N VAL A 19 -6.43 -5.59 -9.21
CA VAL A 19 -7.79 -5.55 -8.66
C VAL A 19 -8.79 -5.91 -9.75
N ALA A 20 -9.70 -6.80 -9.43
CA ALA A 20 -10.73 -7.31 -10.34
C ALA A 20 -12.04 -6.54 -10.16
N HIS A 21 -12.69 -6.15 -11.25
CA HIS A 21 -14.04 -5.59 -11.26
C HIS A 21 -14.98 -6.65 -11.83
N VAL A 22 -15.85 -7.19 -10.99
CA VAL A 22 -16.83 -8.21 -11.37
C VAL A 22 -18.26 -7.68 -11.22
N PRO A 23 -19.20 -8.03 -12.11
CA PRO A 23 -20.58 -7.56 -12.00
C PRO A 23 -21.21 -7.97 -10.67
N SER A 24 -21.95 -7.07 -10.04
CA SER A 24 -22.77 -7.40 -8.86
C SER A 24 -23.75 -8.55 -9.19
N PRO A 25 -24.05 -9.45 -8.23
CA PRO A 25 -25.12 -10.42 -8.37
C PRO A 25 -26.45 -9.80 -8.80
N GLU A 26 -27.24 -10.59 -9.53
CA GLU A 26 -28.55 -10.14 -10.00
C GLU A 26 -29.47 -9.79 -8.82
N GLY A 27 -30.12 -8.62 -8.90
CA GLY A 27 -30.98 -8.11 -7.84
C GLY A 27 -30.25 -7.43 -6.68
N LEU A 28 -28.91 -7.36 -6.69
CA LEU A 28 -28.13 -6.62 -5.69
C LEU A 28 -27.65 -5.27 -6.25
N ASP A 29 -28.11 -4.18 -5.62
CA ASP A 29 -27.55 -2.84 -5.80
C ASP A 29 -26.33 -2.66 -4.88
N PHE A 30 -25.19 -3.17 -5.34
CA PHE A 30 -23.95 -3.09 -4.58
C PHE A 30 -23.31 -1.70 -4.69
N GLU A 31 -23.54 -0.98 -5.79
CA GLU A 31 -23.04 0.39 -5.94
C GLU A 31 -23.68 1.35 -4.91
N GLY A 32 -25.00 1.27 -4.73
CA GLY A 32 -25.73 2.16 -3.81
C GLY A 32 -25.74 1.70 -2.34
N ALA A 33 -25.72 0.39 -2.09
CA ALA A 33 -25.91 -0.17 -0.75
C ALA A 33 -24.74 -1.04 -0.25
N GLY A 34 -23.72 -1.29 -1.07
CA GLY A 34 -22.57 -2.10 -0.67
C GLY A 34 -21.67 -1.39 0.34
N LEU A 35 -20.88 -2.20 1.06
CA LEU A 35 -19.91 -1.74 2.05
C LEU A 35 -18.50 -2.12 1.59
N VAL A 36 -17.52 -1.42 2.13
CA VAL A 36 -16.13 -1.91 2.09
C VAL A 36 -16.03 -3.07 3.09
N VAL A 37 -15.60 -4.22 2.62
CA VAL A 37 -15.42 -5.44 3.41
C VAL A 37 -13.99 -5.93 3.22
N SER A 38 -13.37 -6.39 4.30
CA SER A 38 -12.08 -7.08 4.33
C SER A 38 -12.32 -8.44 5.00
N ASP A 39 -11.91 -9.52 4.35
CA ASP A 39 -12.12 -10.90 4.80
C ASP A 39 -10.80 -11.68 4.74
N ASN A 40 -10.08 -11.65 5.87
CA ASN A 40 -8.79 -12.32 6.03
C ASN A 40 -8.86 -13.85 5.85
N ASP A 41 -10.03 -14.49 6.02
CA ASP A 41 -10.15 -15.95 5.85
C ASP A 41 -10.02 -16.36 4.38
N ILE A 42 -10.41 -15.47 3.47
CA ILE A 42 -10.27 -15.67 2.02
C ILE A 42 -9.24 -14.72 1.40
N GLY A 43 -8.60 -13.86 2.19
CA GLY A 43 -7.50 -12.98 1.77
C GLY A 43 -7.88 -11.97 0.70
N VAL A 44 -9.12 -11.48 0.74
CA VAL A 44 -9.60 -10.47 -0.22
C VAL A 44 -10.42 -9.40 0.48
N TYR A 45 -10.28 -8.17 0.00
CA TYR A 45 -11.20 -7.09 0.30
C TYR A 45 -12.11 -6.84 -0.90
N CYS A 46 -13.29 -6.28 -0.65
CA CYS A 46 -14.16 -5.79 -1.70
C CYS A 46 -14.78 -4.43 -1.36
N ARG A 47 -15.14 -3.68 -2.41
CA ARG A 47 -15.87 -2.42 -2.28
C ARG A 47 -16.79 -2.17 -3.48
N PRO A 48 -17.82 -1.32 -3.33
CA PRO A 48 -18.61 -0.84 -4.44
C PRO A 48 -17.75 -0.22 -5.55
N GLU A 49 -18.12 -0.49 -6.80
CA GLU A 49 -17.51 0.10 -7.99
C GLU A 49 -18.58 0.53 -9.01
N THR A 50 -18.25 1.56 -9.78
CA THR A 50 -19.13 2.27 -10.71
C THR A 50 -19.77 1.32 -11.73
N GLY A 51 -21.07 1.50 -11.97
CA GLY A 51 -21.84 0.68 -12.91
C GLY A 51 -22.35 -0.63 -12.32
N ASN A 52 -22.57 -0.65 -11.01
CA ASN A 52 -22.98 -1.79 -10.18
C ASN A 52 -22.02 -2.98 -10.29
N TYR A 53 -20.73 -2.68 -10.12
CA TYR A 53 -19.66 -3.67 -10.02
C TYR A 53 -19.20 -3.82 -8.57
N VAL A 54 -18.55 -4.95 -8.31
CA VAL A 54 -17.80 -5.23 -7.10
C VAL A 54 -16.33 -5.19 -7.48
N LEU A 55 -15.56 -4.29 -6.87
CA LEU A 55 -14.11 -4.38 -6.90
C LEU A 55 -13.68 -5.44 -5.88
N ALA A 56 -12.85 -6.39 -6.29
CA ALA A 56 -12.16 -7.35 -5.43
C ALA A 56 -10.65 -7.10 -5.53
N GLY A 57 -9.98 -7.01 -4.39
CA GLY A 57 -8.53 -6.86 -4.31
C GLY A 57 -7.93 -7.86 -3.32
N SER A 58 -6.66 -8.21 -3.50
CA SER A 58 -5.95 -9.09 -2.57
C SER A 58 -5.57 -8.36 -1.28
N GLU A 59 -5.61 -9.08 -0.16
CA GLU A 59 -5.01 -8.66 1.12
C GLU A 59 -3.56 -9.14 1.26
N ASP A 60 -2.99 -9.67 0.18
CA ASP A 60 -1.64 -10.21 0.09
C ASP A 60 -1.41 -11.40 1.07
N PRO A 61 -2.27 -12.44 1.04
CA PRO A 61 -2.12 -13.59 1.94
C PRO A 61 -0.85 -14.39 1.57
N PRO A 62 -0.20 -15.09 2.53
CA PRO A 62 1.07 -15.80 2.29
C PRO A 62 1.05 -16.87 1.19
N CYS A 63 -0.13 -17.32 0.75
CA CYS A 63 -0.29 -18.29 -0.32
C CYS A 63 -0.22 -17.69 -1.73
N ASP A 64 -0.35 -16.36 -1.84
CA ASP A 64 -0.26 -15.66 -3.13
C ASP A 64 1.20 -15.31 -3.42
N PRO A 65 1.74 -15.68 -4.59
CA PRO A 65 3.11 -15.34 -4.93
C PRO A 65 3.24 -13.84 -5.26
N HIS A 66 4.33 -13.23 -4.82
CA HIS A 66 4.68 -11.86 -5.21
C HIS A 66 5.24 -11.81 -6.64
N ASP A 67 4.58 -11.03 -7.49
CA ASP A 67 5.01 -10.73 -8.86
C ASP A 67 5.88 -9.48 -8.89
N TRP A 68 7.18 -9.66 -8.66
CA TRP A 68 8.15 -8.57 -8.69
C TRP A 68 8.44 -8.14 -10.13
N ALA A 69 8.31 -6.84 -10.41
CA ALA A 69 8.42 -6.29 -11.76
C ALA A 69 9.48 -5.19 -11.89
N ASP A 70 9.87 -4.89 -13.13
CA ASP A 70 10.58 -3.65 -13.45
C ASP A 70 9.54 -2.52 -13.55
N PRO A 71 9.70 -1.41 -12.80
CA PRO A 71 8.74 -0.31 -12.83
C PRO A 71 8.61 0.36 -14.20
N ASP A 72 9.64 0.31 -15.05
CA ASP A 72 9.64 0.90 -16.38
C ASP A 72 9.14 -0.07 -17.47
N ASP A 73 9.11 -1.38 -17.19
CA ASP A 73 8.70 -2.43 -18.12
C ASP A 73 7.97 -3.59 -17.40
N PHE A 74 6.65 -3.46 -17.27
CA PHE A 74 5.81 -4.49 -16.66
C PHE A 74 4.54 -4.79 -17.46
N ASN A 75 4.07 -6.03 -17.32
CA ASN A 75 2.84 -6.47 -17.96
C ASN A 75 1.61 -5.84 -17.29
N ARG A 76 0.76 -5.17 -18.07
CA ARG A 76 -0.50 -4.56 -17.61
C ARG A 76 -1.74 -5.42 -17.88
N ASP A 77 -1.57 -6.61 -18.46
CA ASP A 77 -2.66 -7.57 -18.61
C ASP A 77 -2.97 -8.27 -17.29
N PHE A 78 -4.21 -8.72 -17.10
CA PHE A 78 -4.59 -9.54 -15.94
C PHE A 78 -3.98 -10.94 -16.01
N SER A 79 -3.73 -11.52 -14.83
CA SER A 79 -3.30 -12.91 -14.69
C SER A 79 -4.36 -13.76 -13.98
N ASP A 80 -4.03 -15.01 -13.68
CA ASP A 80 -4.85 -15.89 -12.85
C ASP A 80 -5.07 -15.35 -11.43
N GLN A 81 -4.25 -14.38 -11.00
CA GLN A 81 -4.38 -13.74 -9.70
C GLN A 81 -5.71 -12.98 -9.57
N ALA A 82 -6.11 -12.17 -10.55
CA ALA A 82 -7.41 -11.50 -10.52
C ALA A 82 -8.59 -12.49 -10.53
N THR A 83 -8.46 -13.60 -11.27
CA THR A 83 -9.47 -14.68 -11.25
C THR A 83 -9.55 -15.35 -9.89
N THR A 84 -8.41 -15.60 -9.25
CA THR A 84 -8.31 -16.18 -7.90
C THR A 84 -9.00 -15.30 -6.86
N GLN A 85 -8.77 -13.98 -6.90
CA GLN A 85 -9.46 -13.02 -6.02
C GLN A 85 -10.99 -13.05 -6.22
N ALA A 86 -11.46 -13.05 -7.48
CA ALA A 86 -12.89 -13.13 -7.79
C ALA A 86 -13.52 -14.45 -7.31
N LEU A 87 -12.82 -15.58 -7.47
CA LEU A 87 -13.27 -16.90 -7.00
C LEU A 87 -13.32 -16.97 -5.47
N ARG A 88 -12.34 -16.38 -4.78
CA ARG A 88 -12.34 -16.25 -3.31
C ARG A 88 -13.55 -15.46 -2.83
N LEU A 89 -13.80 -14.29 -3.43
CA LEU A 89 -14.98 -13.47 -3.12
C LEU A 89 -16.31 -14.20 -3.38
N ALA A 90 -16.39 -15.01 -4.44
CA ALA A 90 -17.59 -15.79 -4.75
C ALA A 90 -17.98 -16.80 -3.65
N GLN A 91 -17.07 -17.16 -2.74
CA GLN A 91 -17.38 -17.99 -1.57
C GLN A 91 -18.25 -17.26 -0.54
N ARG A 92 -18.28 -15.93 -0.56
CA ARG A 92 -19.08 -15.07 0.35
C ARG A 92 -20.25 -14.40 -0.35
N MET A 93 -20.11 -14.13 -1.64
CA MET A 93 -21.11 -13.42 -2.43
C MET A 93 -21.78 -14.36 -3.44
N GLY A 94 -22.86 -15.02 -3.01
CA GLY A 94 -23.63 -15.92 -3.86
C GLY A 94 -24.20 -15.21 -5.10
N GLY A 95 -24.10 -15.86 -6.27
CA GLY A 95 -24.58 -15.31 -7.54
C GLY A 95 -23.60 -14.38 -8.26
N LEU A 96 -22.38 -14.23 -7.74
CA LEU A 96 -21.30 -13.48 -8.40
C LEU A 96 -20.94 -14.14 -9.74
N LYS A 97 -21.04 -13.38 -10.84
CA LYS A 97 -20.71 -13.88 -12.18
C LYS A 97 -19.27 -13.52 -12.51
N LEU A 98 -18.43 -14.53 -12.75
CA LEU A 98 -17.07 -14.31 -13.23
C LEU A 98 -17.10 -14.02 -14.74
N PRO A 99 -16.58 -12.87 -15.19
CA PRO A 99 -16.54 -12.55 -16.61
C PRO A 99 -15.45 -13.38 -17.32
N ASN A 100 -15.70 -13.77 -18.57
CA ASN A 100 -14.69 -14.45 -19.41
C ASN A 100 -13.47 -13.55 -19.69
N ARG A 101 -13.63 -12.23 -19.61
CA ARG A 101 -12.55 -11.25 -19.73
C ARG A 101 -12.58 -10.36 -18.51
N MET A 102 -11.51 -10.42 -17.72
CA MET A 102 -11.36 -9.62 -16.51
C MET A 102 -11.28 -8.13 -16.83
N ARG A 103 -11.77 -7.31 -15.90
CA ARG A 103 -11.68 -5.85 -15.90
C ARG A 103 -11.15 -5.38 -14.54
N GLY A 104 -10.67 -4.15 -14.48
CA GLY A 104 -10.14 -3.55 -13.25
C GLY A 104 -8.84 -2.81 -13.53
N VAL A 105 -7.90 -2.87 -12.59
CA VAL A 105 -6.60 -2.19 -12.68
C VAL A 105 -5.46 -3.16 -12.41
N VAL A 106 -4.38 -3.03 -13.18
CA VAL A 106 -3.10 -3.68 -12.97
C VAL A 106 -2.05 -2.59 -12.88
N ASP A 107 -1.38 -2.47 -11.74
CA ASP A 107 -0.37 -1.44 -11.50
C ASP A 107 0.64 -1.91 -10.44
N LEU A 108 1.52 -1.01 -9.99
CA LEU A 108 2.63 -1.31 -9.10
C LEU A 108 2.47 -0.67 -7.72
N TYR A 109 2.92 -1.39 -6.70
CA TYR A 109 3.28 -0.82 -5.40
C TYR A 109 4.79 -0.74 -5.27
N ASP A 110 5.29 0.31 -4.63
CA ASP A 110 6.68 0.44 -4.19
C ASP A 110 6.78 -0.11 -2.75
N VAL A 111 7.27 -1.34 -2.59
CA VAL A 111 7.15 -2.15 -1.36
C VAL A 111 8.49 -2.26 -0.63
N THR A 112 8.50 -2.02 0.68
CA THR A 112 9.66 -2.28 1.57
C THR A 112 9.63 -3.69 2.15
N GLU A 113 10.76 -4.18 2.67
CA GLU A 113 10.85 -5.52 3.27
C GLU A 113 9.91 -5.74 4.47
N ASP A 114 9.53 -4.66 5.14
CA ASP A 114 8.63 -4.64 6.29
C ASP A 114 7.29 -3.94 6.01
N TRP A 115 6.98 -3.64 4.74
CA TRP A 115 5.71 -3.04 4.32
C TRP A 115 5.33 -1.68 4.97
N LEU A 116 6.29 -1.01 5.60
CA LEU A 116 6.13 0.32 6.18
C LEU A 116 6.75 1.41 5.29
N PRO A 117 6.15 2.61 5.22
CA PRO A 117 6.70 3.67 4.39
C PRO A 117 8.09 4.12 4.83
N ILE A 118 8.81 4.73 3.90
CA ILE A 118 10.02 5.51 4.17
C ILE A 118 9.64 6.98 4.04
N TYR A 119 9.58 7.67 5.17
CA TYR A 119 9.36 9.11 5.29
C TYR A 119 10.57 9.70 6.01
N ASP A 120 11.61 10.07 5.24
CA ASP A 120 12.94 10.35 5.80
C ASP A 120 13.73 11.36 4.94
N ARG A 121 14.82 11.90 5.49
CA ARG A 121 15.94 12.47 4.72
C ARG A 121 16.74 11.36 4.04
N SER A 122 17.61 11.71 3.10
CA SER A 122 18.54 10.79 2.45
C SER A 122 20.00 11.02 2.88
N ALA A 123 20.92 10.24 2.31
CA ALA A 123 22.36 10.47 2.42
C ALA A 123 22.84 11.79 1.76
N ILE A 124 22.00 12.42 0.92
CA ILE A 124 22.29 13.72 0.30
C ILE A 124 21.57 14.80 1.08
N ASP A 125 22.32 15.81 1.55
CA ASP A 125 21.76 16.95 2.26
C ASP A 125 20.71 17.69 1.41
N GLY A 126 19.59 18.05 2.05
CA GLY A 126 18.46 18.71 1.38
C GLY A 126 17.60 17.80 0.50
N PHE A 127 17.90 16.49 0.41
CA PHE A 127 17.08 15.53 -0.34
C PHE A 127 16.29 14.63 0.60
N TYR A 128 14.96 14.65 0.44
CA TYR A 128 13.99 13.96 1.28
C TYR A 128 13.17 12.96 0.47
N MET A 129 12.75 11.88 1.11
CA MET A 129 12.10 10.74 0.48
C MET A 129 10.77 10.44 1.17
N ALA A 130 9.71 10.35 0.37
CA ALA A 130 8.43 9.79 0.76
C ALA A 130 8.09 8.63 -0.20
N CYS A 131 8.69 7.47 0.04
CA CYS A 131 8.63 6.30 -0.83
C CYS A 131 8.34 5.02 -0.03
N GLY A 132 8.36 3.85 -0.68
CA GLY A 132 8.15 2.57 0.01
C GLY A 132 6.74 2.41 0.59
N SER A 133 5.75 3.06 -0.01
CA SER A 133 4.39 3.17 0.51
C SER A 133 3.63 1.84 0.64
N SER A 134 4.15 0.75 0.07
CA SER A 134 3.73 -0.63 0.30
C SER A 134 2.22 -0.88 0.15
N GLY A 135 1.56 -0.12 -0.71
CA GLY A 135 0.13 -0.28 -1.02
C GLY A 135 -0.85 0.20 0.06
N ASN A 136 -0.39 0.73 1.20
CA ASN A 136 -1.25 1.00 2.36
C ASN A 136 -1.39 2.49 2.73
N GLN A 137 -0.66 3.39 2.04
CA GLN A 137 -0.55 4.81 2.40
C GLN A 137 -1.47 5.78 1.65
N PHE A 138 -2.26 5.36 0.66
CA PHE A 138 -3.17 6.30 -0.05
C PHE A 138 -4.09 7.06 0.92
N LYS A 139 -4.65 6.33 1.91
CA LYS A 139 -5.50 6.90 2.97
C LYS A 139 -4.74 7.86 3.91
N ASN A 140 -3.42 7.69 4.02
CA ASN A 140 -2.55 8.44 4.92
C ASN A 140 -1.83 9.60 4.23
N ALA A 141 -1.98 9.77 2.91
CA ALA A 141 -1.24 10.76 2.14
C ALA A 141 -1.30 12.20 2.71
N PRO A 142 -2.46 12.71 3.20
CA PRO A 142 -2.49 14.03 3.85
C PRO A 142 -1.66 14.09 5.15
N GLY A 143 -1.64 13.00 5.93
CA GLY A 143 -0.82 12.89 7.14
C GLY A 143 0.66 12.80 6.82
N ALA A 144 1.02 11.99 5.82
CA ALA A 144 2.39 11.87 5.31
C ALA A 144 2.93 13.23 4.83
N GLY A 145 2.13 14.02 4.12
CA GLY A 145 2.53 15.37 3.69
C GLY A 145 2.85 16.31 4.86
N ARG A 146 2.04 16.28 5.93
CA ARG A 146 2.29 17.09 7.14
C ARG A 146 3.54 16.62 7.90
N LEU A 147 3.71 15.30 8.01
CA LEU A 147 4.90 14.70 8.62
C LEU A 147 6.16 15.10 7.88
N MET A 148 6.17 14.96 6.55
CA MET A 148 7.31 15.32 5.72
C MET A 148 7.63 16.82 5.80
N ALA A 149 6.62 17.70 5.81
CA ALA A 149 6.84 19.12 5.99
C ALA A 149 7.54 19.44 7.33
N GLY A 150 7.08 18.82 8.43
CA GLY A 150 7.69 18.98 9.74
C GLY A 150 9.10 18.39 9.83
N LEU A 151 9.32 17.23 9.21
CA LEU A 151 10.65 16.60 9.13
C LEU A 151 11.65 17.48 8.38
N ILE A 152 11.24 18.05 7.24
CA ILE A 152 12.05 18.97 6.45
C ILE A 152 12.39 20.19 7.30
N GLU A 153 11.41 20.84 7.92
CA GLU A 153 11.66 22.00 8.79
C GLU A 153 12.61 21.68 9.95
N TYR A 154 12.42 20.52 10.60
CA TYR A 154 13.31 20.05 11.67
C TYR A 154 14.75 19.93 11.18
N CYS A 155 14.98 19.24 10.06
CA CYS A 155 16.32 19.05 9.49
C CYS A 155 16.95 20.38 9.03
N GLU A 156 16.20 21.21 8.29
CA GLU A 156 16.69 22.49 7.76
C GLU A 156 16.93 23.54 8.88
N SER A 157 16.34 23.36 10.06
CA SER A 157 16.64 24.17 11.26
C SER A 157 17.86 23.68 12.06
N GLY A 158 18.58 22.66 11.56
CA GLY A 158 19.78 22.11 12.17
C GLY A 158 19.56 20.86 13.02
N GLY A 159 18.34 20.30 13.01
CA GLY A 159 18.05 19.00 13.63
C GLY A 159 18.74 17.84 12.91
N ASP A 160 19.27 16.90 13.68
CA ASP A 160 19.92 15.71 13.13
C ASP A 160 19.01 14.49 13.26
N HIS A 161 18.12 14.31 12.28
CA HIS A 161 17.15 13.22 12.26
C HIS A 161 17.78 11.82 12.35
N ASP A 162 19.03 11.66 11.93
CA ASP A 162 19.71 10.37 11.97
C ASP A 162 20.18 9.99 13.39
N THR A 163 20.35 10.96 14.29
CA THR A 163 20.76 10.75 15.69
C THR A 163 19.64 11.03 16.70
N GLU A 164 18.81 12.04 16.44
CA GLU A 164 17.61 12.40 17.19
C GLU A 164 16.42 12.48 16.23
N ALA A 165 15.64 11.40 16.17
CA ALA A 165 14.52 11.32 15.26
C ALA A 165 13.47 12.40 15.54
N PHE A 166 12.93 12.97 14.47
CA PHE A 166 11.88 13.97 14.54
C PHE A 166 10.63 13.39 15.21
N ARG A 167 9.98 14.18 16.05
CA ARG A 167 8.77 13.78 16.76
C ARG A 167 7.55 14.49 16.17
N PHE A 168 6.68 13.74 15.52
CA PHE A 168 5.52 14.31 14.85
C PHE A 168 4.28 14.27 15.74
N LYS A 169 3.89 15.43 16.28
CA LYS A 169 2.67 15.56 17.08
C LYS A 169 1.42 15.55 16.20
N LEU A 170 0.49 14.65 16.49
CA LEU A 170 -0.78 14.57 15.77
C LEU A 170 -1.72 15.71 16.14
N ALA A 171 -2.44 16.23 15.15
CA ALA A 171 -3.28 17.43 15.32
C ALA A 171 -4.59 17.18 16.08
N HIS A 172 -5.06 15.93 16.13
CA HIS A 172 -6.42 15.59 16.61
C HIS A 172 -6.43 14.63 17.80
N ILE A 173 -5.29 14.02 18.12
CA ILE A 173 -5.13 13.13 19.27
C ILE A 173 -3.83 13.49 19.99
N ASP A 174 -3.80 13.33 21.31
CA ASP A 174 -2.61 13.58 22.12
C ASP A 174 -1.63 12.41 21.99
N TYR A 175 -0.98 12.35 20.83
CA TYR A 175 -0.03 11.33 20.47
C TYR A 175 1.11 11.96 19.66
N GLU A 176 2.33 11.51 19.97
CA GLU A 176 3.55 11.92 19.30
C GLU A 176 4.13 10.69 18.59
N LEU A 177 4.15 10.74 17.25
CA LEU A 177 4.68 9.68 16.43
C LEU A 177 6.21 9.79 16.38
N ASP A 178 6.88 8.70 16.75
CA ASP A 178 8.31 8.52 16.55
C ASP A 178 8.59 8.18 15.08
N THR A 179 9.14 9.16 14.35
CA THR A 179 9.43 8.98 12.92
C THR A 179 10.65 8.08 12.65
N ALA A 180 11.39 7.66 13.68
CA ALA A 180 12.43 6.63 13.54
C ALA A 180 11.87 5.31 12.97
N SER A 181 10.59 5.01 13.26
CA SER A 181 9.87 3.85 12.72
C SER A 181 9.71 3.87 11.20
N MET A 182 9.89 5.03 10.56
CA MET A 182 9.77 5.23 9.11
C MET A 182 11.12 5.65 8.49
N SER A 183 12.22 5.60 9.25
CA SER A 183 13.55 5.94 8.74
C SER A 183 14.01 4.92 7.70
N ARG A 184 14.83 5.39 6.74
CA ARG A 184 15.56 4.55 5.79
C ARG A 184 16.61 3.66 6.46
N ARG A 185 17.05 4.01 7.68
CA ARG A 185 18.08 3.32 8.48
C ARG A 185 17.49 2.42 9.58
N ARG A 186 16.16 2.30 9.65
CA ARG A 186 15.50 1.41 10.60
C ARG A 186 15.91 -0.05 10.39
N GLN A 187 15.64 -0.87 11.39
CA GLN A 187 15.64 -2.32 11.22
C GLN A 187 14.26 -2.76 10.75
N ILE A 188 14.21 -3.89 10.03
CA ILE A 188 12.94 -4.54 9.65
C ILE A 188 12.10 -4.71 10.92
N ASN A 189 10.88 -4.17 10.91
CA ASN A 189 9.96 -4.31 12.02
C ASN A 189 9.33 -5.72 12.02
N PRO A 190 9.65 -6.61 12.97
CA PRO A 190 9.08 -7.95 13.02
C PRO A 190 7.59 -7.96 13.37
N ASP A 191 7.06 -6.85 13.89
CA ASP A 191 5.66 -6.71 14.28
C ASP A 191 4.77 -6.14 13.15
N SER A 192 5.33 -5.88 11.96
CA SER A 192 4.52 -5.51 10.79
C SER A 192 3.62 -6.67 10.35
N SER A 193 2.51 -6.35 9.69
CA SER A 193 1.69 -7.34 8.99
C SER A 193 2.41 -8.05 7.84
N PHE A 194 3.49 -7.46 7.30
CA PHE A 194 4.13 -7.88 6.06
C PHE A 194 3.15 -7.98 4.87
N SER A 195 2.12 -7.13 4.88
CA SER A 195 1.09 -7.08 3.84
C SER A 195 0.51 -5.66 3.67
N VAL A 196 -0.45 -5.52 2.76
CA VAL A 196 -1.19 -4.26 2.52
C VAL A 196 -2.01 -3.78 3.72
N LEU A 197 -2.14 -4.59 4.77
CA LEU A 197 -2.89 -4.24 5.97
C LEU A 197 -2.15 -3.21 6.83
N GLY A 198 -0.82 -3.14 6.75
CA GLY A 198 0.04 -2.27 7.55
C GLY A 198 0.42 -2.92 8.87
#